data_AF-A0A2G2WTA8-F1
#
_entry.id   AF-A0A2G2WTA8-F1
#
_cell.length_a   1.000
_cell.length_b   1.000
_cell.length_c   1.000
_cell.angle_alpha   90.00
_cell.angle_beta   90.00
_cell.angle_gamma   90.00
#
_symmetry.space_group_name_H-M   'P 1'
#
loop_
_entity.id
_entity.type
_entity.pdbx_description
1 polymer ?
#
loop_
_entity_poly.entity_id
_entity_poly.type
_entity_poly.pdbx_seq_one_letter_code
_entity_poly.pdbx_strand_id
1 'polypeptide(L)' 'MTNPFDVKYIEGISQQTIGTLDCGPFVAAYAEYLSDGLQVPNNGLDARLLSKRYAALLWKYGEAKVQKSYASDIKNP' A
#
# COMPACT_ATOMS: atom_id res chain seq x y z
N MET A 1 -22.58 -26.89 -2.54
CA MET A 1 -23.08 -25.74 -3.31
C MET A 1 -22.21 -24.57 -2.90
N THR A 2 -21.39 -24.05 -3.82
CA THR A 2 -20.39 -23.01 -3.52
C THR A 2 -21.10 -21.70 -3.21
N ASN A 3 -20.83 -21.10 -2.05
CA ASN A 3 -21.21 -19.69 -1.80
C ASN A 3 -20.28 -18.81 -2.64
N PRO A 4 -20.77 -18.13 -3.70
CA PRO A 4 -19.96 -17.18 -4.42
C PRO A 4 -19.62 -16.01 -3.49
N PHE A 5 -18.44 -15.41 -3.70
CA PHE A 5 -18.08 -14.17 -3.04
C PHE A 5 -18.90 -13.01 -3.62
N ASP A 6 -19.32 -12.08 -2.75
CA ASP A 6 -19.94 -10.84 -3.19
C ASP A 6 -18.89 -9.94 -3.84
N VAL A 7 -19.07 -9.64 -5.13
CA VAL A 7 -18.22 -8.71 -5.89
C VAL A 7 -18.93 -7.36 -5.99
N LYS A 8 -18.25 -6.28 -5.60
CA LYS A 8 -18.75 -4.91 -5.72
C LYS A 8 -17.89 -4.11 -6.69
N TYR A 9 -18.55 -3.44 -7.64
CA TYR A 9 -17.92 -2.43 -8.48
C TYR A 9 -18.03 -1.07 -7.80
N ILE A 10 -16.93 -0.31 -7.81
CA ILE A 10 -16.87 1.03 -7.24
C ILE A 10 -16.67 2.00 -8.40
N GLU A 11 -17.64 2.91 -8.59
CA GLU A 11 -17.60 3.95 -9.62
C GLU A 11 -17.02 5.26 -9.08
N GLY A 12 -16.65 6.17 -9.98
CA GLY A 12 -16.20 7.52 -9.63
C GLY A 12 -14.78 7.61 -9.06
N ILE A 13 -14.08 6.48 -8.97
CA ILE A 13 -12.70 6.42 -8.48
C ILE A 13 -11.73 7.03 -9.50
N SER A 14 -10.70 7.73 -8.99
CA SER A 14 -9.73 8.37 -9.86
C SER A 14 -8.86 7.33 -10.58
N GLN A 15 -8.80 7.44 -11.91
CA GLN A 15 -7.99 6.53 -12.72
C GLN A 15 -6.58 7.08 -12.91
N GLN A 16 -5.64 6.16 -13.06
CA GLN A 16 -4.29 6.49 -13.47
C GLN A 16 -4.31 7.09 -14.88
N THR A 17 -3.58 8.18 -15.10
CA THR A 17 -3.46 8.80 -16.44
C THR A 17 -2.80 7.82 -17.42
N ILE A 18 -3.39 7.67 -18.60
CA ILE A 18 -2.86 6.80 -19.68
C ILE A 18 -1.41 7.18 -19.98
N GLY A 19 -0.53 6.17 -20.08
CA GLY A 19 0.89 6.36 -20.40
C GLY A 19 1.79 6.65 -19.19
N THR A 20 1.25 6.61 -17.97
CA THR A 20 2.07 6.69 -16.74
C THR A 20 2.47 5.29 -16.26
N LEU A 21 3.63 5.17 -15.62
CA LEU A 21 4.18 3.89 -15.12
C LEU A 21 3.96 3.69 -13.61
N ASP A 22 3.02 4.45 -13.02
CA ASP A 22 2.77 4.52 -11.59
C ASP A 22 1.64 3.58 -11.09
N CYS A 23 1.44 2.44 -11.78
CA CYS A 23 0.33 1.54 -11.45
C CYS A 23 0.48 0.91 -10.05
N GLY A 24 1.72 0.62 -9.64
CA GLY A 24 2.03 0.06 -8.32
C GLY A 24 1.59 0.97 -7.16
N PRO A 25 2.08 2.22 -7.07
CA PRO A 25 1.63 3.18 -6.06
C PRO A 25 0.12 3.39 -6.02
N PHE A 26 -0.53 3.43 -7.19
CA PHE A 26 -1.99 3.52 -7.29
C PHE A 26 -2.66 2.33 -6.60
N VAL A 27 -2.36 1.10 -7.03
CA VAL A 27 -2.98 -0.13 -6.47
C VAL A 27 -2.73 -0.25 -4.97
N ALA A 28 -1.52 0.08 -4.51
CA ALA A 28 -1.17 0.02 -3.09
C ALA A 28 -2.01 0.99 -2.25
N ALA A 29 -2.21 2.22 -2.73
CA ALA A 29 -3.08 3.19 -2.06
C ALA A 29 -4.53 2.71 -2.02
N TYR A 30 -5.07 2.18 -3.12
CA TYR A 30 -6.42 1.60 -3.13
C TYR A 30 -6.60 0.50 -2.07
N ALA A 31 -5.62 -0.41 -1.99
CA ALA A 31 -5.63 -1.47 -0.98
C ALA A 31 -5.59 -0.92 0.45
N GLU A 32 -4.79 0.13 0.70
CA GLU A 32 -4.71 0.82 2.01
C GLU A 32 -6.06 1.44 2.39
N TYR A 33 -6.65 2.27 1.52
CA TYR A 33 -7.96 2.90 1.78
C TYR A 33 -9.06 1.87 2.06
N LEU A 34 -9.14 0.81 1.25
CA LEU A 34 -10.12 -0.26 1.44
C LEU A 34 -9.89 -1.05 2.72
N SER A 35 -8.63 -1.29 3.09
CA SER A 35 -8.28 -2.00 4.34
C SER A 35 -8.65 -1.18 5.58
N ASP A 36 -8.52 0.14 5.50
CA ASP A 36 -8.88 1.07 6.57
C ASP A 36 -10.39 1.40 6.59
N GLY A 37 -11.17 0.86 5.65
CA GLY A 37 -12.60 1.16 5.49
C GLY A 37 -12.88 2.60 5.05
N LEU A 38 -11.86 3.28 4.52
CA LEU A 38 -11.96 4.65 4.03
C LEU A 38 -12.51 4.68 2.60
N GLN A 39 -13.24 5.75 2.29
CA GLN A 39 -13.67 6.00 0.92
C GLN A 39 -12.45 6.31 0.05
N VAL A 40 -12.36 5.65 -1.11
CA VAL A 40 -11.31 5.95 -2.07
C VAL A 40 -11.50 7.39 -2.59
N PRO A 41 -10.45 8.21 -2.60
CA PRO A 41 -10.49 9.54 -3.17
C PRO A 41 -10.86 9.55 -4.68
N ASN A 42 -11.83 10.39 -5.02
CA ASN A 42 -12.20 10.69 -6.41
C ASN A 42 -11.29 11.74 -7.05
N ASN A 43 -10.52 12.48 -6.24
CA ASN A 43 -9.41 13.30 -6.74
C ASN A 43 -8.22 12.39 -7.06
N GLY A 44 -7.48 12.71 -8.13
CA GLY A 44 -6.33 11.93 -8.56
C GLY A 44 -5.35 11.66 -7.42
N LEU A 45 -4.87 10.42 -7.33
CA LEU A 45 -3.80 10.06 -6.40
C LEU A 45 -2.46 10.65 -6.89
N ASP A 46 -1.76 11.38 -6.02
CA ASP A 46 -0.40 11.83 -6.30
C ASP A 46 0.57 10.65 -6.15
N ALA A 47 0.84 9.99 -7.29
CA ALA A 47 1.76 8.86 -7.38
C ALA A 47 3.17 9.18 -6.82
N ARG A 48 3.64 10.43 -6.99
CA ARG A 48 4.95 10.85 -6.48
C ARG A 48 4.94 10.94 -4.97
N LEU A 49 3.86 11.48 -4.39
CA LEU A 49 3.69 11.52 -2.93
C LEU A 49 3.58 10.11 -2.34
N LEU A 50 2.77 9.25 -2.96
CA LEU A 50 2.61 7.84 -2.54
C LEU A 50 3.95 7.10 -2.60
N SER A 51 4.72 7.27 -3.67
CA SER A 51 6.04 6.65 -3.80
C SER A 51 6.99 7.08 -2.68
N LYS A 52 7.00 8.36 -2.31
CA LYS A 52 7.80 8.86 -1.18
C LYS A 52 7.36 8.26 0.16
N ARG A 53 6.04 8.14 0.39
CA ARG A 53 5.51 7.51 1.62
C ARG A 53 5.94 6.06 1.71
N TYR A 54 5.74 5.26 0.65
CA TYR A 54 6.14 3.86 0.65
C TYR A 54 7.65 3.68 0.78
N ALA A 55 8.46 4.52 0.11
CA ALA A 55 9.91 4.49 0.29
C ALA A 55 10.33 4.75 1.75
N ALA A 56 9.71 5.72 2.42
CA ALA A 56 9.97 6.01 3.83
C ALA A 56 9.51 4.87 4.75
N LEU A 57 8.37 4.25 4.49
CA LEU A 57 7.86 3.10 5.24
C LEU A 57 8.77 1.88 5.08
N LEU A 58 9.19 1.58 3.85
CA LEU A 58 10.10 0.47 3.55
C LEU A 58 11.47 0.68 4.21
N TRP A 59 11.98 1.91 4.20
CA TRP A 59 13.22 2.25 4.89
C TRP A 59 13.13 1.97 6.40
N LYS A 60 12.09 2.49 7.06
CA LYS A 60 11.85 2.26 8.50
C LYS A 60 11.68 0.79 8.83
N TYR A 61 10.97 0.04 7.98
CA TYR A 61 10.82 -1.40 8.16
C TYR A 61 12.17 -2.13 8.06
N GLY A 62 13.02 -1.74 7.11
CA GLY A 62 14.39 -2.25 6.98
C GLY A 62 15.22 -2.00 8.24
N GLU A 63 15.22 -0.77 8.75
CA GLU A 63 15.90 -0.42 10.01
C GLU A 63 15.42 -1.25 11.19
N ALA A 64 14.10 -1.38 11.37
CA ALA A 64 13.50 -2.17 12.44
C ALA A 64 13.85 -3.65 12.34
N LYS A 65 13.90 -4.21 11.12
CA LYS A 65 14.28 -5.62 10.89
C LYS A 65 15.73 -5.88 11.27
N VAL A 66 16.63 -4.96 10.90
CA VAL A 66 18.06 -5.01 11.26
C VAL A 66 18.25 -4.88 12.77
N GLN A 67 17.57 -3.93 13.43
CA GLN A 67 17.63 -3.82 14.89
C GLN A 67 17.12 -5.09 15.59
N LYS A 68 16.04 -5.69 15.09
CA LYS A 68 15.48 -6.92 15.65
C LYS A 68 16.43 -8.11 15.50
N SER A 69 17.14 -8.25 14.38
CA SER A 69 18.13 -9.33 14.21
C SER A 69 19.30 -9.18 15.18
N TYR A 70 19.84 -7.96 15.34
CA TYR A 70 20.89 -7.72 16.33
C TYR A 70 20.42 -8.03 17.76
N ALA A 71 19.18 -7.67 18.10
CA ALA A 71 18.62 -7.97 19.42
C ALA A 71 18.39 -9.48 19.68
N SER A 72 18.15 -10.29 18.63
CA SER A 72 18.07 -11.75 18.77
C SER A 72 19.44 -12.41 18.89
N ASP A 73 20.46 -11.89 18.20
CA ASP A 73 21.81 -12.44 18.23
C ASP A 73 22.47 -12.24 19.60
N ILE A 74 22.22 -11.11 20.27
CA ILE A 74 22.73 -10.84 21.63
C ILE A 74 22.12 -11.79 22.69
N LYS A 75 20.94 -12.37 22.43
CA LYS A 75 20.24 -13.23 23.39
C LYS A 75 20.52 -14.72 23.21
N ASN A 76 21.31 -15.10 22.19
CA ASN A 76 21.71 -16.48 21.95
C ASN A 76 23.22 -16.58 22.21
N PRO A 77 23.65 -16.94 23.44
CA PRO A 77 25.06 -17.01 23.81
C PRO A 77 25.82 -18.13 23.09
#